data_AF-A0A2U2Z2G1-F1
#
_entry.id   AF-A0A2U2Z2G1-F1
#
_cell.length_a   1.000
_cell.length_b   1.000
_cell.length_c   1.000
_cell.angle_alpha   90.00
_cell.angle_beta   90.00
_cell.angle_gamma   90.00
#
_symmetry.space_group_name_H-M   'P 1'
#
loop_
_entity.id
_entity.type
_entity.pdbx_description
1 polymer ?
#
loop_
_entity_poly.entity_id
_entity_poly.type
_entity_poly.pdbx_seq_one_letter_code
_entity_poly.pdbx_strand_id
1 'polypeptide(L)'
;MTPTLRLRARWAVLSKSPGDSSDYRVLRCSDGPSAVPWFERVIRATLFGTPPPWSTAGRPGEVLPWVSFGVCGAAGEDTASRWITVSVTDWNSFAEATWDSSGRRSATTRCFLLPYEELARHGLGLVSLWNAVRPVPLPTEADEEQASAPVLLTAQADHIERTTRLVEKAGFGWTAATAAVALEAPVALRAPDDRFALDRIGVIDAVVSLLSYGYRATLTAATWAPDATEDMPWICYTKASSPRRRVVDEGIPPEPLSPTARTHLARLRLLQQELGTDGMLRALALRTAPAPFPCDDGPRDRPGRRADTHGEV
;
A
#
# COMPACT_ATOMS: atom_id res chain seq x y z
N MET A 1 -9.91 -16.99 -20.96
CA MET A 1 -10.36 -15.77 -20.25
C MET A 1 -9.98 -15.94 -18.79
N THR A 2 -9.29 -14.96 -18.19
CA THR A 2 -8.96 -15.02 -16.76
C THR A 2 -10.23 -14.84 -15.93
N PRO A 3 -10.50 -15.70 -14.93
CA PRO A 3 -11.67 -15.54 -14.07
C PRO A 3 -11.61 -14.18 -13.34
N THR A 4 -12.77 -13.52 -13.25
CA THR A 4 -12.93 -12.24 -12.56
C THR A 4 -13.90 -12.39 -11.40
N LEU A 5 -13.67 -11.59 -10.36
CA LEU A 5 -14.46 -11.55 -9.14
C LEU A 5 -14.92 -10.11 -8.88
N ARG A 6 -16.07 -9.98 -8.23
CA ARG A 6 -16.65 -8.69 -7.87
C ARG A 6 -16.49 -8.46 -6.37
N LEU A 7 -15.90 -7.33 -6.00
CA LEU A 7 -15.64 -6.94 -4.61
C LEU A 7 -16.36 -5.63 -4.31
N ARG A 8 -16.95 -5.49 -3.13
CA ARG A 8 -17.51 -4.20 -2.68
C ARG A 8 -16.45 -3.44 -1.89
N ALA A 9 -16.15 -2.21 -2.29
CA ALA A 9 -15.19 -1.37 -1.60
C ALA A 9 -15.85 -0.08 -1.09
N ARG A 10 -15.61 0.21 0.18
CA ARG A 10 -15.83 1.57 0.71
C ARG A 10 -14.75 2.48 0.14
N TRP A 11 -15.03 3.77 0.00
CA TRP A 11 -14.10 4.67 -0.68
C TRP A 11 -14.11 6.07 -0.08
N ALA A 12 -13.02 6.79 -0.27
CA ALA A 12 -12.91 8.21 0.06
C ALA A 12 -11.96 8.93 -0.89
N VAL A 13 -12.17 10.24 -1.06
CA VAL A 13 -11.34 11.14 -1.85
C VAL A 13 -10.75 12.20 -0.92
N LEU A 14 -9.43 12.19 -0.77
CA LEU A 14 -8.67 13.22 -0.09
C LEU A 14 -8.07 14.16 -1.14
N SER A 15 -8.41 15.45 -1.07
CA SER A 15 -7.85 16.48 -1.94
C SER A 15 -7.95 17.86 -1.25
N LYS A 16 -7.57 18.93 -1.96
CA LYS A 16 -7.87 20.31 -1.56
C LYS A 16 -9.15 20.76 -2.24
N SER A 17 -9.93 21.60 -1.56
CA SER A 17 -11.05 22.28 -2.23
C SER A 17 -10.52 23.30 -3.25
N PRO A 18 -11.19 23.50 -4.40
CA PRO A 18 -10.75 24.47 -5.40
C PRO A 18 -10.57 25.87 -4.79
N GLY A 19 -9.42 26.49 -5.00
CA GLY A 19 -9.12 27.83 -4.49
C GLY A 19 -8.83 27.92 -2.98
N ASP A 20 -8.81 26.80 -2.27
CA ASP A 20 -8.47 26.72 -0.85
C ASP A 20 -6.97 26.44 -0.66
N SER A 21 -6.31 27.19 0.21
CA SER A 21 -4.90 26.97 0.58
C SER A 21 -4.73 25.93 1.69
N SER A 22 -5.82 25.55 2.36
CA SER A 22 -5.81 24.67 3.53
C SER A 22 -5.23 23.28 3.25
N ASP A 23 -5.01 22.54 4.34
CA ASP A 23 -4.50 21.18 4.28
C ASP A 23 -5.46 20.23 3.55
N TYR A 24 -4.90 19.15 2.99
CA TYR A 24 -5.67 18.06 2.41
C TYR A 24 -6.70 17.50 3.41
N ARG A 25 -7.95 17.42 2.97
CA ARG A 25 -9.10 16.90 3.74
C ARG A 25 -9.91 15.91 2.92
N VAL A 26 -10.70 15.06 3.59
CA VAL A 26 -11.61 14.16 2.86
C VAL A 26 -12.77 15.00 2.34
N LEU A 27 -12.89 15.08 1.02
CA LEU A 27 -13.95 15.85 0.36
C LEU A 27 -15.23 15.03 0.24
N ARG A 28 -15.09 13.73 -0.05
CA ARG A 28 -16.20 12.81 -0.31
C ARG A 28 -15.81 11.41 0.14
N CYS A 29 -16.79 10.63 0.59
CA CYS A 29 -16.61 9.24 0.91
C CYS A 29 -17.93 8.47 0.82
N SER A 30 -17.83 7.14 0.71
CA SER A 30 -18.96 6.26 0.96
C SER A 30 -19.49 6.47 2.38
N ASP A 31 -20.75 6.09 2.61
CA ASP A 31 -21.47 6.18 3.89
C ASP A 31 -21.76 7.62 4.35
N GLY A 32 -21.53 8.59 3.47
CA GLY A 32 -21.96 9.98 3.63
C GLY A 32 -21.09 10.82 4.57
N PRO A 33 -21.47 12.09 4.81
CA PRO A 33 -20.64 13.07 5.51
C PRO A 33 -20.23 12.68 6.93
N SER A 34 -21.04 11.88 7.62
CA SER A 34 -20.72 11.41 8.99
C SER A 34 -19.48 10.51 9.06
N ALA A 35 -19.10 9.85 7.96
CA ALA A 35 -17.94 8.97 7.90
C ALA A 35 -16.62 9.72 7.62
N VAL A 36 -16.68 11.00 7.23
CA VAL A 36 -15.51 11.83 6.87
C VAL A 36 -14.41 11.81 7.96
N PRO A 37 -14.70 12.07 9.25
CA PRO A 37 -13.64 12.08 10.28
C PRO A 37 -12.98 10.70 10.47
N TRP A 38 -13.70 9.61 10.21
CA TRP A 38 -13.11 8.28 10.27
C TRP A 38 -12.21 8.01 9.07
N PHE A 39 -12.64 8.32 7.85
CA PHE A 39 -11.80 8.18 6.66
C PHE A 39 -10.54 9.07 6.73
N GLU A 40 -10.63 10.28 7.28
CA GLU A 40 -9.46 11.12 7.51
C GLU A 40 -8.43 10.44 8.41
N ARG A 41 -8.88 9.83 9.52
CA ARG A 41 -7.99 9.06 10.40
C ARG A 41 -7.36 7.87 9.67
N VAL A 42 -8.15 7.11 8.91
CA VAL A 42 -7.68 5.94 8.16
C VAL A 42 -6.62 6.35 7.12
N ILE A 43 -6.90 7.38 6.32
CA ILE A 43 -5.99 7.83 5.26
C ILE A 43 -4.71 8.39 5.88
N ARG A 44 -4.80 9.23 6.93
CA ARG A 44 -3.59 9.76 7.61
C ARG A 44 -2.73 8.66 8.25
N ALA A 45 -3.32 7.53 8.66
CA ALA A 45 -2.59 6.40 9.19
C ALA A 45 -1.95 5.50 8.10
N THR A 46 -2.43 5.58 6.86
CA THR A 46 -2.04 4.64 5.79
C THR A 46 -1.47 5.33 4.53
N LEU A 47 -1.37 6.66 4.51
CA LEU A 47 -0.73 7.43 3.46
C LEU A 47 0.69 7.81 3.86
N PHE A 48 1.68 7.27 3.15
CA PHE A 48 3.09 7.28 3.54
C PHE A 48 3.91 8.44 2.98
N GLY A 49 3.49 9.66 3.31
CA GLY A 49 4.18 10.90 2.93
C GLY A 49 3.28 11.85 2.16
N THR A 50 3.81 13.04 1.87
CA THR A 50 3.12 14.06 1.08
C THR A 50 3.60 13.98 -0.38
N PRO A 51 2.69 13.96 -1.37
CA PRO A 51 3.10 13.99 -2.77
C PRO A 51 3.97 15.24 -3.05
N PRO A 52 4.93 15.12 -3.96
CA PRO A 52 5.83 16.22 -4.26
C PRO A 52 5.03 17.36 -4.90
N PRO A 53 5.47 18.62 -4.78
CA PRO A 53 4.82 19.69 -5.52
C PRO A 53 4.92 19.43 -7.02
N TRP A 54 3.92 19.88 -7.79
CA TRP A 54 3.88 19.72 -9.24
C TRP A 54 5.15 20.23 -9.95
N SER A 55 5.80 21.27 -9.41
CA SER A 55 7.06 21.81 -9.92
C SER A 55 8.22 20.81 -9.91
N THR A 56 8.10 19.72 -9.16
CA THR A 56 9.08 18.62 -9.07
C THR A 56 8.56 17.32 -9.66
N ALA A 57 7.38 17.33 -10.29
CA ALA A 57 6.83 16.18 -11.00
C ALA A 57 7.79 15.73 -12.10
N GLY A 58 8.07 14.43 -12.17
CA GLY A 58 9.01 13.85 -13.14
C GLY A 58 10.41 13.58 -12.62
N ARG A 59 10.75 13.97 -11.37
CA ARG A 59 11.99 13.52 -10.74
C ARG A 59 11.95 12.01 -10.50
N PRO A 60 13.06 11.27 -10.73
CA PRO A 60 13.11 9.84 -10.47
C PRO A 60 12.67 9.51 -9.04
N GLY A 61 11.80 8.51 -8.89
CA GLY A 61 11.24 8.17 -7.59
C GLY A 61 9.98 8.94 -7.20
N GLU A 62 9.86 10.20 -7.62
CA GLU A 62 8.82 11.15 -7.22
C GLU A 62 7.66 11.25 -8.23
N VAL A 63 7.68 10.42 -9.27
CA VAL A 63 6.63 10.37 -10.29
C VAL A 63 5.38 9.71 -9.71
N LEU A 64 4.25 10.42 -9.77
CA LEU A 64 2.93 9.86 -9.46
C LEU A 64 2.46 8.94 -10.61
N PRO A 65 1.64 7.90 -10.34
CA PRO A 65 0.93 7.65 -9.10
C PRO A 65 1.80 7.02 -7.99
N TRP A 66 1.57 7.45 -6.75
CA TRP A 66 2.01 6.70 -5.57
C TRP A 66 0.88 5.81 -5.09
N VAL A 67 1.20 4.56 -4.79
CA VAL A 67 0.23 3.58 -4.31
C VAL A 67 0.68 3.07 -2.97
N SER A 68 -0.25 3.06 -2.01
CA SER A 68 -0.02 2.56 -0.66
C SER A 68 -1.06 1.53 -0.27
N PHE A 69 -0.60 0.54 0.47
CA PHE A 69 -1.40 -0.52 1.05
C PHE A 69 -1.26 -0.41 2.57
N GLY A 70 -2.36 -0.50 3.29
CA GLY A 70 -2.35 -0.44 4.74
C GLY A 70 -3.48 -1.23 5.35
N VAL A 71 -3.58 -1.15 6.67
CA VAL A 71 -4.60 -1.86 7.44
C VAL A 71 -5.21 -0.89 8.45
N CYS A 72 -6.53 -0.96 8.61
CA CYS A 72 -7.24 -0.29 9.70
C CYS A 72 -8.31 -1.19 10.31
N GLY A 73 -8.65 -0.94 11.57
CA GLY A 73 -9.78 -1.56 12.23
C GLY A 73 -11.11 -0.93 11.81
N ALA A 74 -12.21 -1.64 12.03
CA ALA A 74 -13.55 -1.10 11.84
C ALA A 74 -13.80 0.15 12.74
N ALA A 75 -14.66 1.05 12.26
CA ALA A 75 -15.16 2.15 13.08
C ALA A 75 -16.15 1.60 14.11
N GLY A 76 -15.79 1.59 15.39
CA GLY A 76 -16.65 1.09 16.47
C GLY A 76 -16.39 -0.38 16.82
N GLU A 77 -16.70 -0.70 18.07
CA GLU A 77 -16.26 -1.82 18.96
C GLU A 77 -16.18 -3.26 18.42
N ASP A 78 -16.52 -3.54 17.16
CA ASP A 78 -16.35 -4.87 16.60
C ASP A 78 -14.92 -5.07 16.07
N THR A 79 -14.03 -5.40 16.99
CA THR A 79 -12.58 -5.62 16.79
C THR A 79 -12.23 -6.76 15.82
N ALA A 80 -13.22 -7.50 15.31
CA ALA A 80 -13.01 -8.65 14.43
C ALA A 80 -12.73 -8.28 12.97
N SER A 81 -13.33 -7.21 12.42
CA SER A 81 -13.22 -6.88 11.00
C SER A 81 -11.98 -6.03 10.70
N ARG A 82 -11.05 -6.59 9.91
CA ARG A 82 -9.88 -5.86 9.41
C ARG A 82 -10.12 -5.35 8.00
N TRP A 83 -9.85 -4.07 7.78
CA TRP A 83 -9.94 -3.44 6.47
C TRP A 83 -8.56 -3.26 5.88
N ILE A 84 -8.38 -3.71 4.64
CA ILE A 84 -7.21 -3.42 3.83
C ILE A 84 -7.48 -2.13 3.06
N THR A 85 -6.58 -1.17 3.20
CA THR A 85 -6.62 0.10 2.45
C THR A 85 -5.78 -0.02 1.19
N VAL A 86 -6.28 0.55 0.09
CA VAL A 86 -5.52 0.80 -1.13
C VAL A 86 -5.69 2.27 -1.47
N SER A 87 -4.64 3.06 -1.28
CA SER A 87 -4.65 4.49 -1.58
C SER A 87 -3.83 4.78 -2.83
N VAL A 88 -4.42 5.49 -3.77
CA VAL A 88 -3.83 5.90 -5.03
C VAL A 88 -3.74 7.42 -5.04
N THR A 89 -2.54 7.95 -4.90
CA THR A 89 -2.26 9.38 -5.02
C THR A 89 -1.77 9.66 -6.43
N ASP A 90 -2.52 10.44 -7.19
CA ASP A 90 -2.15 10.83 -8.54
C ASP A 90 -2.40 12.33 -8.76
N TRP A 91 -1.79 12.86 -9.82
CA TRP A 91 -2.28 14.10 -10.38
C TRP A 91 -3.61 13.79 -11.06
N ASN A 92 -4.65 14.60 -10.79
CA ASN A 92 -5.92 14.46 -11.50
C ASN A 92 -5.70 14.45 -13.02
N SER A 93 -6.70 14.08 -13.81
CA SER A 93 -6.67 14.43 -15.23
C SER A 93 -6.57 15.97 -15.39
N PHE A 94 -6.17 16.48 -16.55
CA PHE A 94 -6.11 17.93 -16.76
C PHE A 94 -7.51 18.57 -16.58
N ALA A 95 -8.56 17.84 -16.98
CA ALA A 95 -9.95 18.24 -16.85
C ALA A 95 -10.46 18.28 -15.39
N GLU A 96 -9.90 17.46 -14.50
CA GLU A 96 -10.29 17.38 -13.10
C GLU A 96 -9.25 18.02 -12.16
N ALA A 97 -8.27 18.75 -12.72
CA ALA A 97 -7.20 19.35 -11.95
C ALA A 97 -7.74 20.36 -10.93
N THR A 98 -7.55 20.06 -9.65
CA THR A 98 -7.78 21.02 -8.56
C THR A 98 -6.55 21.88 -8.39
N TRP A 99 -6.75 23.19 -8.39
CA TRP A 99 -5.71 24.19 -8.17
C TRP A 99 -5.91 24.81 -6.79
N ASP A 100 -4.82 24.92 -6.03
CA ASP A 100 -4.84 25.67 -4.77
C ASP A 100 -4.85 27.19 -5.05
N SER A 101 -5.05 27.98 -4.00
CA SER A 101 -5.12 29.45 -4.13
C SER A 101 -3.84 30.09 -4.69
N SER A 102 -2.72 29.36 -4.70
CA SER A 102 -1.43 29.81 -5.25
C SER A 102 -1.24 29.42 -6.73
N GLY A 103 -2.28 28.85 -7.35
CA GLY A 103 -2.22 28.38 -8.73
C GLY A 103 -1.35 27.13 -8.89
N ARG A 104 -1.15 26.36 -7.81
CA ARG A 104 -0.45 25.07 -7.88
C ARG A 104 -1.45 23.94 -7.99
N ARG A 105 -1.12 22.95 -8.82
CA ARG A 105 -1.91 21.73 -8.93
C ARG A 105 -1.82 20.94 -7.64
N SER A 106 -2.98 20.54 -7.11
CA SER A 106 -3.10 19.64 -5.97
C SER A 106 -3.21 18.19 -6.44
N ALA A 107 -2.54 17.28 -5.74
CA ALA A 107 -2.66 15.85 -5.99
C ALA A 107 -3.94 15.33 -5.32
N THR A 108 -4.56 14.29 -5.87
CA THR A 108 -5.73 13.67 -5.24
C THR A 108 -5.39 12.26 -4.82
N THR A 109 -5.82 11.89 -3.62
CA THR A 109 -5.73 10.52 -3.13
C THR A 109 -7.10 9.88 -3.12
N ARG A 110 -7.25 8.82 -3.92
CA ARG A 110 -8.41 7.91 -3.88
C ARG A 110 -8.07 6.76 -2.94
N CYS A 111 -8.84 6.60 -1.86
CA CYS A 111 -8.66 5.52 -0.90
C CYS A 111 -9.81 4.53 -1.03
N PHE A 112 -9.49 3.23 -1.10
CA PHE A 112 -10.43 2.12 -1.16
C PHE A 112 -10.22 1.21 0.04
N LEU A 113 -11.30 0.75 0.66
CA LEU A 113 -11.27 -0.17 1.80
C LEU A 113 -11.99 -1.46 1.45
N LEU A 114 -11.30 -2.58 1.61
CA LEU A 114 -11.81 -3.93 1.38
C LEU A 114 -11.68 -4.80 2.63
N PRO A 115 -12.67 -5.66 2.95
CA PRO A 115 -12.56 -6.58 4.07
C PRO A 115 -11.45 -7.61 3.82
N TYR A 116 -10.56 -7.79 4.80
CA TYR A 116 -9.45 -8.76 4.70
C TYR A 116 -9.96 -10.17 4.41
N GLU A 117 -11.07 -10.57 5.04
CA GLU A 117 -11.64 -11.91 4.94
C GLU A 117 -12.12 -12.20 3.51
N GLU A 118 -12.59 -11.18 2.78
CA GLU A 118 -12.98 -11.30 1.38
C GLU A 118 -11.76 -11.48 0.47
N LEU A 119 -10.70 -10.71 0.73
CA LEU A 119 -9.44 -10.85 -0.01
C LEU A 119 -8.78 -12.22 0.22
N ALA A 120 -8.77 -12.67 1.48
CA ALA A 120 -8.22 -13.96 1.89
C ALA A 120 -8.96 -15.15 1.29
N ARG A 121 -10.30 -15.09 1.25
CA ARG A 121 -11.14 -16.11 0.61
C ARG A 121 -10.79 -16.31 -0.86
N HIS A 122 -10.41 -15.24 -1.54
CA HIS A 122 -10.10 -15.24 -2.97
C HIS A 122 -8.60 -15.23 -3.28
N GLY A 123 -7.74 -15.24 -2.26
CA GLY A 123 -6.27 -15.24 -2.42
C GLY A 123 -5.77 -14.07 -3.26
N LEU A 124 -6.32 -12.87 -3.11
CA LEU A 124 -5.96 -11.72 -3.95
C LEU A 124 -4.62 -11.11 -3.53
N GLY A 125 -3.76 -10.80 -4.51
CA GLY A 125 -2.50 -10.08 -4.31
C GLY A 125 -2.59 -8.57 -4.51
N LEU A 126 -1.50 -7.87 -4.20
CA LEU A 126 -1.44 -6.42 -4.32
C LEU A 126 -1.58 -5.94 -5.78
N VAL A 127 -1.05 -6.69 -6.74
CA VAL A 127 -1.22 -6.35 -8.17
C VAL A 127 -2.69 -6.51 -8.60
N SER A 128 -3.37 -7.56 -8.13
CA SER A 128 -4.80 -7.75 -8.40
C SER A 128 -5.64 -6.61 -7.83
N LEU A 129 -5.33 -6.15 -6.61
CA LEU A 129 -5.99 -5.02 -5.99
C LEU A 129 -5.75 -3.71 -6.74
N TRP A 130 -4.50 -3.43 -7.12
CA TRP A 130 -4.17 -2.26 -7.92
C TRP A 130 -4.94 -2.23 -9.25
N ASN A 131 -4.93 -3.34 -9.99
CA ASN A 131 -5.65 -3.46 -11.26
C ASN A 131 -7.16 -3.28 -11.07
N ALA A 132 -7.70 -3.66 -9.91
CA ALA A 132 -9.12 -3.51 -9.59
C ALA A 132 -9.51 -2.06 -9.26
N VAL A 133 -8.65 -1.29 -8.58
CA VAL A 133 -8.95 0.09 -8.16
C VAL A 133 -8.54 1.16 -9.17
N ARG A 134 -7.46 0.92 -9.93
CA ARG A 134 -6.92 1.90 -10.87
C ARG A 134 -7.97 2.43 -11.86
N PRO A 135 -8.76 1.58 -12.55
CA PRO A 135 -9.68 2.04 -13.59
C PRO A 135 -11.00 2.57 -13.06
N VAL A 136 -11.25 2.50 -11.74
CA VAL A 136 -12.55 2.83 -11.16
C VAL A 136 -12.67 4.34 -10.93
N PRO A 137 -13.55 5.05 -11.66
CA PRO A 137 -13.91 6.41 -11.31
C PRO A 137 -14.69 6.40 -10.00
N LEU A 138 -14.45 7.40 -9.15
CA LEU A 138 -15.23 7.57 -7.92
C LEU A 138 -16.37 8.58 -8.17
N PRO A 139 -17.55 8.38 -7.56
CA PRO A 139 -18.68 9.28 -7.70
C PRO A 139 -18.32 10.75 -7.48
N THR A 140 -18.92 11.61 -8.30
CA THR A 140 -18.80 13.06 -8.21
C THR A 140 -19.96 13.67 -7.42
N GLU A 141 -19.93 14.99 -7.17
CA GLU A 141 -21.07 15.68 -6.52
C GLU A 141 -22.34 15.65 -7.39
N ALA A 142 -22.20 15.54 -8.71
CA ALA A 142 -23.33 15.41 -9.62
C ALA A 142 -24.04 14.05 -9.50
N ASP A 143 -23.40 13.07 -8.86
CA ASP A 143 -23.89 11.70 -8.71
C ASP A 143 -24.57 11.50 -7.35
N GLU A 144 -25.56 12.35 -7.00
CA GLU A 144 -26.18 12.42 -5.66
C GLU A 144 -26.65 11.05 -5.13
N GLU A 145 -27.20 10.20 -6.00
CA GLU A 145 -27.75 8.89 -5.63
C GLU A 145 -26.67 7.84 -5.32
N GLN A 146 -25.45 8.03 -5.84
CA GLN A 146 -24.32 7.07 -5.74
C GLN A 146 -23.18 7.60 -4.87
N ALA A 147 -23.20 8.88 -4.51
CA ALA A 147 -22.16 9.57 -3.74
C ALA A 147 -21.86 8.93 -2.37
N SER A 148 -22.81 8.18 -1.81
CA SER A 148 -22.63 7.51 -0.50
C SER A 148 -22.56 5.98 -0.57
N ALA A 149 -22.71 5.36 -1.74
CA ALA A 149 -22.69 3.90 -1.87
C ALA A 149 -21.26 3.35 -2.00
N PRO A 150 -20.97 2.14 -1.48
CA PRO A 150 -19.76 1.41 -1.83
C PRO A 150 -19.66 1.16 -3.34
N VAL A 151 -18.46 1.17 -3.90
CA VAL A 151 -18.20 0.89 -5.32
C VAL A 151 -17.95 -0.59 -5.56
N LEU A 152 -18.27 -1.07 -6.76
CA LEU A 152 -18.01 -2.44 -7.18
C LEU A 152 -16.69 -2.52 -7.97
N LEU A 153 -15.71 -3.23 -7.42
CA LEU A 153 -14.43 -3.49 -8.09
C LEU A 153 -14.47 -4.81 -8.86
N THR A 154 -13.67 -4.89 -9.92
CA THR A 154 -13.46 -6.14 -10.67
C THR A 154 -12.01 -6.58 -10.51
N ALA A 155 -11.79 -7.67 -9.77
CA ALA A 155 -10.47 -8.22 -9.53
C ALA A 155 -10.23 -9.46 -10.38
N GLN A 156 -8.97 -9.65 -10.82
CA GLN A 156 -8.55 -10.85 -11.53
C GLN A 156 -8.09 -11.92 -10.53
N ALA A 157 -8.58 -13.15 -10.70
CA ALA A 157 -8.34 -14.28 -9.80
C ALA A 157 -7.13 -15.14 -10.21
N ASP A 158 -6.18 -14.59 -10.96
CA ASP A 158 -4.92 -15.23 -11.42
C ASP A 158 -3.71 -14.85 -10.57
N HIS A 159 -3.93 -14.60 -9.27
CA HIS A 159 -2.87 -14.11 -8.39
C HIS A 159 -1.66 -15.05 -8.37
N ILE A 160 -1.87 -16.36 -8.21
CA ILE A 160 -0.77 -17.32 -8.12
C ILE A 160 0.03 -17.37 -9.43
N GLU A 161 -0.61 -17.53 -10.60
CA GLU A 161 0.13 -17.59 -11.87
C GLU A 161 0.88 -16.29 -12.18
N ARG A 162 0.29 -15.14 -11.81
CA ARG A 162 0.98 -13.84 -11.93
C ARG A 162 2.17 -13.77 -11.00
N THR A 163 2.01 -14.12 -9.73
CA THR A 163 3.07 -13.98 -8.74
C THR A 163 4.21 -14.95 -8.96
N THR A 164 3.95 -16.18 -9.42
CA THR A 164 4.99 -17.11 -9.85
C THR A 164 5.93 -16.45 -10.86
N ARG A 165 5.36 -15.83 -11.91
CA ARG A 165 6.14 -15.08 -12.93
C ARG A 165 6.90 -13.89 -12.34
N LEU A 166 6.32 -13.19 -11.37
CA LEU A 166 6.99 -12.06 -10.70
C LEU A 166 8.19 -12.53 -9.86
N VAL A 167 8.03 -13.62 -9.09
CA VAL A 167 9.11 -14.21 -8.29
C VAL A 167 10.24 -14.74 -9.19
N GLU A 168 9.89 -15.39 -10.30
CA GLU A 168 10.86 -15.88 -11.28
C GLU A 168 11.61 -14.72 -11.97
N LYS A 169 10.89 -13.69 -12.41
CA LYS A 169 11.47 -12.49 -13.03
C LYS A 169 12.40 -11.74 -12.07
N ALA A 170 12.03 -11.61 -10.79
CA ALA A 170 12.84 -10.94 -9.78
C ALA A 170 13.99 -11.82 -9.25
N GLY A 171 13.92 -13.13 -9.49
CA GLY A 171 14.82 -14.12 -8.92
C GLY A 171 14.35 -14.61 -7.55
N PHE A 172 14.10 -15.92 -7.44
CA PHE A 172 13.63 -16.54 -6.20
C PHE A 172 14.59 -16.30 -5.02
N GLY A 173 15.90 -16.46 -5.23
CA GLY A 173 16.90 -16.32 -4.16
C GLY A 173 16.87 -14.94 -3.48
N TRP A 174 16.78 -13.87 -4.28
CA TRP A 174 16.63 -12.51 -3.78
C TRP A 174 15.27 -12.31 -3.11
N THR A 175 14.18 -12.66 -3.79
CA THR A 175 12.82 -12.45 -3.30
C THR A 175 12.57 -13.17 -1.97
N ALA A 176 13.03 -14.41 -1.84
CA ALA A 176 12.90 -15.23 -0.63
C ALA A 176 13.71 -14.67 0.54
N ALA A 177 14.94 -14.21 0.26
CA ALA A 177 15.79 -13.60 1.27
C ALA A 177 15.22 -12.26 1.76
N THR A 178 14.68 -11.43 0.86
CA THR A 178 13.98 -10.19 1.22
C THR A 178 12.72 -10.46 2.04
N ALA A 179 11.93 -11.48 1.69
CA ALA A 179 10.76 -11.89 2.47
C ALA A 179 11.16 -12.34 3.89
N ALA A 180 12.23 -13.10 4.01
CA ALA A 180 12.77 -13.51 5.30
C ALA A 180 13.21 -12.30 6.15
N VAL A 181 13.97 -11.37 5.58
CA VAL A 181 14.38 -10.13 6.25
C VAL A 181 13.19 -9.28 6.69
N ALA A 182 12.09 -9.27 5.93
CA ALA A 182 10.87 -8.56 6.31
C ALA A 182 10.21 -9.14 7.59
N LEU A 183 10.57 -10.35 8.02
CA LEU A 183 10.17 -10.92 9.31
C LEU A 183 11.08 -10.50 10.47
N GLU A 184 12.07 -9.63 10.23
CA GLU A 184 13.01 -9.13 11.23
C GLU A 184 12.86 -7.63 11.44
N ALA A 185 12.74 -6.89 10.34
CA ALA A 185 12.74 -5.44 10.32
C ALA A 185 11.95 -4.91 9.11
N PRO A 186 11.49 -3.65 9.17
CA PRO A 186 10.94 -2.97 8.00
C PRO A 186 11.99 -2.89 6.87
N VAL A 187 11.54 -3.03 5.62
CA VAL A 187 12.40 -3.09 4.43
C VAL A 187 12.30 -1.81 3.61
N ALA A 188 13.46 -1.24 3.30
CA ALA A 188 13.64 -0.17 2.32
C ALA A 188 14.23 -0.73 1.04
N LEU A 189 13.40 -0.88 0.01
CA LEU A 189 13.78 -1.38 -1.31
C LEU A 189 14.46 -0.28 -2.13
N ARG A 190 15.55 -0.65 -2.80
CA ARG A 190 16.24 0.19 -3.78
C ARG A 190 16.25 -0.50 -5.14
N ALA A 191 15.61 0.15 -6.11
CA ALA A 191 15.69 -0.29 -7.50
C ALA A 191 16.96 0.26 -8.16
N PRO A 192 17.56 -0.47 -9.12
CA PRO A 192 18.69 0.02 -9.91
C PRO A 192 18.30 1.20 -10.83
N ASP A 193 17.05 1.22 -11.28
CA ASP A 193 16.51 2.21 -12.21
C ASP A 193 15.16 2.76 -11.72
N ASP A 194 14.73 3.89 -12.27
CA ASP A 194 13.37 4.38 -12.02
C ASP A 194 12.34 3.47 -12.72
N ARG A 195 11.20 3.28 -12.06
CA ARG A 195 10.16 2.35 -12.50
C ARG A 195 8.78 2.91 -12.23
N PHE A 196 7.83 2.50 -13.08
CA PHE A 196 6.43 2.82 -12.86
C PHE A 196 5.91 2.15 -11.59
N ALA A 197 4.86 2.73 -11.00
CA ALA A 197 4.24 2.23 -9.78
C ALA A 197 3.88 0.73 -9.88
N LEU A 198 3.38 0.27 -11.02
CA LEU A 198 3.00 -1.13 -11.22
C LEU A 198 4.19 -2.09 -11.06
N ASP A 199 5.36 -1.75 -11.56
CA ASP A 199 6.56 -2.59 -11.42
C ASP A 199 6.97 -2.70 -9.95
N ARG A 200 6.90 -1.59 -9.21
CA ARG A 200 7.18 -1.55 -7.76
C ARG A 200 6.16 -2.38 -6.98
N ILE A 201 4.87 -2.30 -7.31
CA ILE A 201 3.83 -3.15 -6.71
C ILE A 201 4.13 -4.63 -7.00
N GLY A 202 4.52 -4.95 -8.24
CA GLY A 202 4.86 -6.32 -8.63
C GLY A 202 6.00 -6.91 -7.79
N VAL A 203 7.04 -6.12 -7.51
CA VAL A 203 8.15 -6.54 -6.64
C VAL A 203 7.68 -6.74 -5.20
N ILE A 204 6.91 -5.79 -4.65
CA ILE A 204 6.38 -5.91 -3.28
C ILE A 204 5.45 -7.13 -3.16
N ASP A 205 4.57 -7.36 -4.14
CA ASP A 205 3.66 -8.51 -4.16
C ASP A 205 4.43 -9.84 -4.24
N ALA A 206 5.53 -9.89 -5.02
CA ALA A 206 6.40 -11.07 -5.08
C ALA A 206 7.03 -11.39 -3.73
N VAL A 207 7.61 -10.38 -3.06
CA VAL A 207 8.21 -10.52 -1.72
C VAL A 207 7.17 -10.99 -0.69
N VAL A 208 6.03 -10.30 -0.61
CA VAL A 208 4.98 -10.59 0.38
C VAL A 208 4.30 -11.93 0.12
N SER A 209 4.26 -12.42 -1.13
CA SER A 209 3.69 -13.74 -1.43
C SER A 209 4.57 -14.91 -1.00
N LEU A 210 5.83 -14.66 -0.69
CA LEU A 210 6.71 -15.62 -0.03
C LEU A 210 6.57 -15.61 1.51
N LEU A 211 5.61 -14.85 2.02
CA LEU A 211 5.09 -14.97 3.39
C LEU A 211 3.76 -15.72 3.38
N SER A 212 3.33 -16.21 4.55
CA SER A 212 1.96 -16.71 4.68
C SER A 212 0.95 -15.60 4.34
N TYR A 213 -0.16 -15.92 3.68
CA TYR A 213 -1.16 -14.92 3.28
C TYR A 213 -1.64 -14.05 4.45
N GLY A 214 -1.67 -14.61 5.66
CA GLY A 214 -1.91 -13.96 6.95
C GLY A 214 -1.20 -12.63 7.17
N TYR A 215 0.03 -12.46 6.69
CA TYR A 215 0.80 -11.23 6.88
C TYR A 215 0.20 -10.00 6.17
N ARG A 216 -0.61 -10.21 5.14
CA ARG A 216 -1.36 -9.13 4.48
C ARG A 216 -2.36 -8.45 5.43
N ALA A 217 -2.79 -9.14 6.49
CA ALA A 217 -3.68 -8.59 7.50
C ALA A 217 -3.04 -7.53 8.39
N THR A 218 -1.71 -7.34 8.32
CA THR A 218 -0.98 -6.31 9.08
C THR A 218 0.05 -5.57 8.22
N LEU A 219 0.08 -5.81 6.92
CA LEU A 219 1.07 -5.22 6.02
C LEU A 219 0.78 -3.74 5.80
N THR A 220 1.79 -2.91 5.99
CA THR A 220 1.86 -1.58 5.39
C THR A 220 2.92 -1.57 4.30
N ALA A 221 2.56 -1.11 3.10
CA ALA A 221 3.48 -1.04 1.98
C ALA A 221 3.25 0.19 1.11
N ALA A 222 4.28 0.68 0.44
CA ALA A 222 4.14 1.77 -0.52
C ALA A 222 5.10 1.64 -1.71
N THR A 223 4.63 2.05 -2.89
CA THR A 223 5.49 2.20 -4.07
C THR A 223 6.48 3.34 -3.92
N TRP A 224 6.24 4.27 -2.99
CA TRP A 224 7.17 5.33 -2.63
C TRP A 224 6.85 5.90 -1.25
N ALA A 225 7.89 6.16 -0.46
CA ALA A 225 7.84 6.93 0.78
C ALA A 225 9.08 7.84 0.82
N PRO A 226 8.97 9.16 0.60
CA PRO A 226 10.14 10.05 0.45
C PRO A 226 11.05 10.06 1.68
N ASP A 227 10.42 10.20 2.84
CA ASP A 227 11.04 10.12 4.16
C ASP A 227 10.47 8.88 4.84
N ALA A 228 11.01 7.71 4.51
CA ALA A 228 10.62 6.48 5.15
C ALA A 228 11.09 6.51 6.62
N THR A 229 10.26 7.13 7.48
CA THR A 229 10.49 7.25 8.92
C THR A 229 10.24 5.91 9.62
N GLU A 230 10.46 5.90 10.94
CA GLU A 230 10.24 4.71 11.78
C GLU A 230 8.78 4.23 11.71
N ASP A 231 7.81 5.14 11.54
CA ASP A 231 6.37 4.83 11.58
C ASP A 231 5.75 4.35 10.25
N MET A 232 6.49 4.37 9.13
CA MET A 232 5.86 4.40 7.79
C MET A 232 6.76 3.85 6.68
N PRO A 233 6.28 3.02 5.72
CA PRO A 233 5.53 1.74 5.82
C PRO A 233 6.47 0.51 5.93
N TRP A 234 5.97 -0.66 6.34
CA TRP A 234 6.81 -1.85 6.56
C TRP A 234 7.66 -2.25 5.35
N ILE A 235 7.12 -2.18 4.13
CA ILE A 235 7.88 -2.36 2.89
C ILE A 235 7.67 -1.17 1.96
N CYS A 236 8.73 -0.47 1.57
CA CYS A 236 8.63 0.56 0.53
C CYS A 236 9.89 0.76 -0.27
N TYR A 237 9.71 1.42 -1.41
CA TYR A 237 10.79 2.15 -2.07
C TYR A 237 10.98 3.54 -1.45
N THR A 238 12.23 3.95 -1.30
CA THR A 238 12.60 5.26 -0.75
C THR A 238 13.98 5.70 -1.25
N LYS A 239 14.26 7.01 -1.22
CA LYS A 239 15.61 7.57 -1.36
C LYS A 239 16.40 7.50 -0.05
N ALA A 240 15.75 7.84 1.05
CA ALA A 240 16.34 7.92 2.37
C ALA A 240 15.69 6.90 3.31
N SER A 241 16.52 6.14 4.02
CA SER A 241 16.06 5.10 4.94
C SER A 241 16.53 5.44 6.35
N SER A 242 15.65 5.28 7.34
CA SER A 242 16.08 5.33 8.74
C SER A 242 17.05 4.17 9.05
N PRO A 243 17.91 4.30 10.09
CA PRO A 243 18.81 3.22 10.51
C PRO A 243 18.10 1.93 10.96
N ARG A 244 16.83 2.02 11.35
CA ARG A 244 16.03 0.86 11.80
C ARG A 244 15.48 0.01 10.65
N ARG A 245 15.50 0.53 9.42
CA ARG A 245 15.06 -0.17 8.23
C ARG A 245 16.21 -0.96 7.62
N ARG A 246 15.94 -2.19 7.18
CA ARG A 246 16.89 -2.94 6.38
C ARG A 246 16.82 -2.46 4.93
N VAL A 247 17.88 -1.80 4.49
CA VAL A 247 18.06 -1.46 3.08
C VAL A 247 18.35 -2.74 2.30
N VAL A 248 17.61 -2.95 1.23
CA VAL A 248 17.75 -4.09 0.33
C VAL A 248 17.82 -3.60 -1.11
N ASP A 249 18.95 -3.82 -1.75
CA ASP A 249 19.13 -3.56 -3.17
C ASP A 249 18.53 -4.70 -3.99
N GLU A 250 17.73 -4.38 -5.00
CA GLU A 250 17.12 -5.39 -5.86
C GLU A 250 18.16 -6.28 -6.57
N GLY A 251 17.91 -7.58 -6.58
CA GLY A 251 18.79 -8.56 -7.21
C GLY A 251 19.97 -9.02 -6.36
N ILE A 252 20.25 -8.38 -5.22
CA ILE A 252 21.32 -8.77 -4.28
C ILE A 252 20.68 -9.40 -3.04
N PRO A 253 20.70 -10.75 -2.89
CA PRO A 253 20.00 -11.40 -1.77
C PRO A 253 20.51 -10.89 -0.41
N PRO A 254 19.66 -10.28 0.43
CA PRO A 254 20.10 -9.81 1.73
C PRO A 254 20.29 -10.97 2.71
N GLU A 255 21.27 -10.89 3.60
CA GLU A 255 21.49 -11.92 4.62
C GLU A 255 20.55 -11.71 5.83
N PRO A 256 19.71 -12.70 6.19
CA PRO A 256 18.87 -12.66 7.40
C PRO A 256 19.68 -12.87 8.69
N LEU A 257 19.44 -12.04 9.70
CA LEU A 257 20.25 -12.00 10.93
C LEU A 257 19.61 -12.71 12.14
N SER A 258 18.30 -12.84 12.15
CA SER A 258 17.51 -13.50 13.19
C SER A 258 17.35 -15.00 12.92
N PRO A 259 17.16 -15.82 13.98
CA PRO A 259 16.80 -17.23 13.82
C PRO A 259 15.49 -17.44 13.04
N THR A 260 14.49 -16.57 13.25
CA THR A 260 13.16 -16.67 12.61
C THR A 260 13.26 -16.55 11.10
N ALA A 261 13.95 -15.52 10.59
CA ALA A 261 14.09 -15.33 9.16
C ALA A 261 14.99 -16.38 8.51
N ARG A 262 16.08 -16.79 9.15
CA ARG A 262 16.91 -17.90 8.64
C ARG A 262 16.09 -19.18 8.49
N THR A 263 15.25 -19.48 9.48
CA THR A 263 14.33 -20.63 9.45
C THR A 263 13.31 -20.48 8.32
N HIS A 264 12.74 -19.29 8.15
CA HIS A 264 11.80 -19.01 7.05
C HIS A 264 12.46 -19.19 5.68
N LEU A 265 13.64 -18.62 5.47
CA LEU A 265 14.40 -18.74 4.22
C LEU A 265 14.76 -20.21 3.91
N ALA A 266 15.23 -20.96 4.90
CA ALA A 266 15.50 -22.39 4.75
C ALA A 266 14.23 -23.17 4.37
N ARG A 267 13.09 -22.85 5.00
CA ARG A 267 11.80 -23.45 4.68
C ARG A 267 11.34 -23.12 3.26
N LEU A 268 11.49 -21.87 2.82
CA LEU A 268 11.15 -21.48 1.45
C LEU A 268 11.98 -22.25 0.42
N ARG A 269 13.30 -22.41 0.67
CA ARG A 269 14.19 -23.19 -0.21
C ARG A 269 13.76 -24.64 -0.29
N LEU A 270 13.42 -25.26 0.84
CA LEU A 270 12.92 -26.63 0.88
C LEU A 270 11.61 -26.78 0.10
N LEU A 271 10.62 -25.92 0.37
CA LEU A 271 9.33 -25.96 -0.33
C LEU A 271 9.47 -25.71 -1.83
N GLN A 272 10.37 -24.81 -2.24
CA GLN A 272 10.63 -24.54 -3.65
C GLN A 272 11.30 -25.73 -4.36
N GLN A 273 12.16 -26.48 -3.66
CA GLN A 273 12.76 -27.71 -4.19
C GLN A 273 11.72 -28.85 -4.32
N GLU A 274 10.83 -28.99 -3.34
CA GLU A 274 9.83 -30.08 -3.31
C GLU A 274 8.62 -29.84 -4.21
N LEU A 275 8.12 -28.60 -4.27
CA LEU A 275 6.84 -28.25 -4.90
C LEU A 275 6.98 -27.32 -6.12
N GLY A 276 8.17 -26.81 -6.39
CA GLY A 276 8.38 -25.69 -7.30
C GLY A 276 7.80 -24.38 -6.76
N THR A 277 8.00 -23.28 -7.50
CA THR A 277 7.55 -21.94 -7.10
C THR A 277 6.02 -21.85 -6.97
N ASP A 278 5.28 -22.38 -7.96
CA ASP A 278 3.81 -22.36 -7.96
C ASP A 278 3.22 -23.14 -6.78
N GLY A 279 3.67 -24.39 -6.56
CA GLY A 279 3.17 -25.22 -5.46
C GLY A 279 3.48 -24.63 -4.08
N MET A 280 4.68 -24.06 -3.90
CA MET A 280 5.04 -23.33 -2.69
C MET A 280 4.12 -22.11 -2.46
N LEU A 281 3.89 -21.29 -3.49
CA LEU A 281 3.01 -20.11 -3.38
C LEU A 281 1.57 -20.50 -3.05
N ARG A 282 1.04 -21.58 -3.63
CA ARG A 282 -0.27 -22.13 -3.27
C ARG A 282 -0.33 -22.55 -1.80
N ALA A 283 0.70 -23.24 -1.30
CA ALA A 283 0.76 -23.66 0.10
C ALA A 283 0.79 -22.46 1.08
N LEU A 284 1.51 -21.38 0.73
CA LEU A 284 1.55 -20.15 1.52
C LEU A 284 0.22 -19.37 1.46
N ALA A 285 -0.45 -19.37 0.30
CA ALA A 285 -1.73 -18.70 0.09
C ALA A 285 -2.86 -19.28 0.96
N LEU A 286 -2.80 -20.58 1.28
CA LEU A 286 -3.79 -21.23 2.16
C LEU A 286 -3.69 -20.79 3.63
N ARG A 287 -2.58 -20.17 4.04
CA ARG A 287 -2.33 -19.75 5.42
C ARG A 287 -2.86 -18.34 5.66
N THR A 288 -4.18 -18.22 5.77
CA THR A 288 -4.91 -16.95 5.86
C THR A 288 -5.14 -16.44 7.28
N ALA A 289 -4.75 -17.20 8.31
CA ALA A 289 -4.82 -16.72 9.69
C ALA A 289 -3.95 -15.44 9.84
N PRO A 290 -4.52 -14.32 10.30
CA PRO A 290 -3.81 -13.06 10.47
C PRO A 290 -2.51 -13.25 11.27
N ALA A 291 -1.40 -12.76 10.72
CA ALA A 291 -0.08 -12.88 11.33
C ALA A 291 0.54 -11.48 11.42
N PRO A 292 1.01 -11.04 12.60
CA PRO A 292 1.67 -9.75 12.74
C PRO A 292 3.12 -9.83 12.25
N PHE A 293 3.60 -8.74 11.65
CA PHE A 293 5.04 -8.48 11.62
C PHE A 293 5.55 -8.25 13.05
N PRO A 294 6.84 -8.51 13.34
CA PRO A 294 7.41 -8.19 14.64
C PRO A 294 7.12 -6.74 15.00
N CYS A 295 6.62 -6.47 16.21
CA CYS A 295 6.45 -5.10 16.65
C CYS A 295 7.83 -4.44 16.81
N ASP A 296 7.93 -3.20 16.35
CA ASP A 296 8.95 -2.28 16.85
C ASP A 296 8.42 -1.80 18.22
N ASP A 297 9.04 -2.23 19.32
CA ASP A 297 8.69 -1.83 20.70
C ASP A 297 9.08 -0.36 21.00
N GLY A 298 9.13 0.50 19.97
CA GLY A 298 9.39 1.92 20.09
C GLY A 298 8.14 2.69 20.58
N PRO A 299 8.31 3.70 21.46
CA PRO A 299 7.19 4.47 21.99
C PRO A 299 6.45 5.22 20.87
N ARG A 300 5.16 4.93 20.70
CA ARG A 300 4.24 5.57 19.75
C ARG A 300 3.75 6.94 20.24
N ASP A 301 4.66 7.83 20.59
CA ASP A 301 4.30 9.19 20.97
C ASP A 301 4.61 10.14 19.81
N ARG A 302 3.57 10.53 19.06
CA ARG A 302 3.65 11.64 18.11
C ARG A 302 3.37 12.93 18.88
N PRO A 303 4.36 13.80 19.15
CA PRO A 303 4.05 15.15 19.58
C PRO A 303 3.36 15.88 18.40
N GLY A 304 2.21 16.47 18.68
CA GLY A 304 1.48 17.30 17.73
C GLY A 304 2.40 18.32 17.08
N ARG A 305 2.43 18.33 15.75
CA ARG A 305 3.11 19.35 14.96
C ARG A 305 2.52 20.69 15.37
N ARG A 306 3.31 21.51 16.09
CA ARG A 306 2.94 22.89 16.41
C ARG A 306 2.70 23.63 15.10
N ALA A 307 1.58 24.34 15.04
CA ALA A 307 1.35 25.36 14.04
C ALA A 307 2.44 26.43 14.21
N ASP A 308 3.26 26.61 13.18
CA ASP A 308 4.15 27.76 13.11
C ASP A 308 3.27 29.00 12.91
N THR A 309 3.07 29.74 14.00
CA THR A 309 2.59 31.12 13.96
C THR A 309 3.65 31.97 13.28
N HIS A 310 3.36 32.46 12.07
CA HIS A 310 4.10 33.57 11.47
C HIS A 310 3.78 34.84 12.26
N GLY A 311 4.80 35.33 12.98
CA GLY A 311 4.86 36.67 13.53
C GLY A 311 5.45 37.64 12.50
N GLU A 312 4.76 38.75 12.37
CA GLU A 312 4.98 39.96 11.59
C GLU A 312 6.42 40.51 11.62
N VAL A 313 6.80 41.13 10.48
CA VAL A 313 7.54 42.41 10.44
C VAL A 313 6.80 43.33 9.49
#